data_AF-A0A9D2NPY3-F1
#
_entry.id   AF-A0A9D2NPY3-F1
#
_cell.length_a   1.000
_cell.length_b   1.000
_cell.length_c   1.000
_cell.angle_alpha   90.00
_cell.angle_beta   90.00
_cell.angle_gamma   90.00
#
_symmetry.space_group_name_H-M   'P 1'
#
loop_
_entity.id
_entity.type
_entity.pdbx_description
1 polymer ?
#
loop_
_entity_poly.entity_id
_entity_poly.type
_entity_poly.pdbx_seq_one_letter_code
_entity_poly.pdbx_strand_id
1 'polypeptide(L)'
;MREYVRPMMTGETFATNEYVAACWYIACDYGQGKDNHLDPVSHLYHGTYDDGTGCGHADNQVIRDISHGVFAMREEDGFGEDYDVLMTRDQSWQNLTSTLSDVQLDETIYWTTTSSDGSTTWYHKGQVETTSNVNRS
;
A
#
# COMPACT_ATOMS: atom_id res chain seq x y z
N MET A 1 -51.78 46.11 1.86
CA MET A 1 -50.64 46.29 0.93
C MET A 1 -49.82 45.01 0.99
N ARG A 2 -49.57 44.34 -0.14
CA ARG A 2 -48.74 43.12 -0.17
C ARG A 2 -47.32 43.56 -0.49
N GLU A 3 -46.42 43.33 0.45
CA GLU A 3 -45.00 43.65 0.32
C GLU A 3 -44.34 42.58 -0.57
N TYR A 4 -43.68 43.03 -1.63
CA TYR A 4 -43.00 42.13 -2.55
C TYR A 4 -41.59 41.88 -2.04
N VAL A 5 -41.36 40.71 -1.44
CA VAL A 5 -40.03 40.28 -1.00
C VAL A 5 -39.36 39.57 -2.17
N ARG A 6 -38.18 40.06 -2.58
CA ARG A 6 -37.40 39.42 -3.65
C ARG A 6 -36.90 38.05 -3.16
N PRO A 7 -37.05 36.96 -3.94
CA PRO A 7 -36.43 35.70 -3.61
C PRO A 7 -34.91 35.86 -3.67
N MET A 8 -34.21 35.57 -2.57
CA MET A 8 -32.76 35.42 -2.57
C MET A 8 -32.44 33.92 -2.67
N MET A 9 -31.55 33.58 -3.59
CA MET A 9 -30.98 32.23 -3.66
C MET A 9 -29.84 32.15 -2.63
N THR A 10 -29.95 31.25 -1.67
CA THR A 10 -28.82 30.82 -0.84
C THR A 10 -27.97 29.86 -1.67
N GLY A 11 -26.76 30.28 -2.04
CA GLY A 11 -25.78 29.38 -2.63
C GLY A 11 -25.23 28.46 -1.56
N GLU A 12 -25.47 27.16 -1.68
CA GLU A 12 -24.78 26.16 -0.87
C GLU A 12 -23.28 26.23 -1.20
N THR A 13 -22.46 26.54 -0.20
CA THR A 13 -21.01 26.39 -0.33
C THR A 13 -20.74 24.89 -0.29
N PHE A 14 -20.36 24.32 -1.42
CA PHE A 14 -19.78 22.99 -1.45
C PHE A 14 -18.48 23.02 -0.63
N ALA A 15 -18.51 22.45 0.56
CA ALA A 15 -17.28 22.05 1.24
C ALA A 15 -16.76 20.83 0.49
N THR A 16 -15.62 20.98 -0.18
CA THR A 16 -14.91 19.87 -0.81
C THR A 16 -14.48 18.89 0.28
N ASN A 17 -15.31 17.87 0.55
CA ASN A 17 -14.81 16.61 1.09
C ASN A 17 -14.23 15.83 -0.10
N GLU A 18 -13.18 16.38 -0.71
CA GLU A 18 -12.48 15.73 -1.81
C GLU A 18 -11.59 14.63 -1.23
N TYR A 19 -12.26 13.53 -0.90
CA TYR A 19 -11.59 12.26 -0.79
C TYR A 19 -11.25 11.80 -2.21
N VAL A 20 -10.02 12.08 -2.64
CA VAL A 20 -9.48 11.52 -3.89
C VAL A 20 -8.96 10.13 -3.53
N ALA A 21 -9.62 9.09 -4.06
CA ALA A 21 -9.08 7.74 -4.00
C ALA A 21 -7.71 7.74 -4.70
N ALA A 22 -6.64 7.75 -3.91
CA ALA A 22 -5.28 7.80 -4.41
C ALA A 22 -4.81 6.37 -4.69
N CYS A 23 -4.32 6.13 -5.92
CA CYS A 23 -3.63 4.89 -6.25
C CYS A 23 -2.18 5.03 -5.77
N TRP A 24 -1.82 4.28 -4.72
CA TRP A 24 -0.45 4.23 -4.22
C TRP A 24 0.19 2.88 -4.46
N TYR A 25 1.50 2.91 -4.57
CA TYR A 25 2.36 1.76 -4.77
C TYR A 25 3.42 1.72 -3.68
N ILE A 26 3.93 0.54 -3.37
CA ILE A 26 5.03 0.35 -2.43
C ILE A 26 5.93 -0.77 -2.92
N ALA A 27 7.23 -0.54 -3.14
CA ALA A 27 8.15 -1.62 -3.48
C ALA A 27 8.80 -2.17 -2.22
N CYS A 28 9.02 -3.49 -2.16
CA CYS A 28 9.86 -4.06 -1.10
C CYS A 28 11.32 -3.60 -1.21
N ASP A 29 11.85 -3.00 -0.14
CA ASP A 29 13.24 -2.53 -0.05
C ASP A 29 14.27 -3.67 -0.11
N TYR A 30 13.87 -4.90 0.23
CA TYR A 30 14.75 -6.05 0.12
C TYR A 30 14.98 -6.47 -1.34
N GLY A 31 14.12 -6.04 -2.28
CA GLY A 31 14.37 -6.29 -3.70
C GLY A 31 15.33 -5.32 -4.38
N GLN A 32 15.91 -4.37 -3.63
CA GLN A 32 16.84 -3.37 -4.17
C GLN A 32 18.22 -3.98 -4.46
N GLY A 33 18.49 -4.34 -5.72
CA GLY A 33 19.81 -4.77 -6.19
C GLY A 33 19.82 -6.12 -6.93
N LYS A 34 21.00 -6.57 -7.34
CA LYS A 34 21.19 -7.75 -8.21
C LYS A 34 21.17 -9.09 -7.49
N ASP A 35 21.08 -9.09 -6.16
CA ASP A 35 21.23 -10.29 -5.34
C ASP A 35 20.07 -10.38 -4.34
N ASN A 36 19.57 -11.59 -4.11
CA ASN A 36 18.54 -11.85 -3.11
C ASN A 36 18.97 -11.26 -1.75
N HIS A 37 18.18 -10.37 -1.17
CA HIS A 37 18.48 -9.85 0.17
C HIS A 37 17.95 -10.76 1.26
N LEU A 38 18.77 -10.94 2.28
CA LEU A 38 18.41 -11.66 3.49
C LEU A 38 17.57 -10.76 4.39
N ASP A 39 16.35 -11.16 4.71
CA ASP A 39 15.56 -10.55 5.77
C ASP A 39 16.20 -10.85 7.13
N PRO A 40 16.57 -9.83 7.93
CA PRO A 40 17.18 -10.03 9.24
C PRO A 40 16.26 -10.69 10.27
N VAL A 41 14.95 -10.71 10.05
CA VAL A 41 13.95 -11.25 10.99
C VAL A 41 13.71 -12.74 10.74
N SER A 42 13.28 -13.13 9.55
CA SER A 42 13.02 -14.53 9.20
C SER A 42 14.28 -15.30 8.79
N HIS A 43 15.37 -14.61 8.45
CA HIS A 43 16.55 -15.18 7.80
C HIS A 43 16.23 -15.87 6.46
N LEU A 44 15.16 -15.44 5.80
CA LEU A 44 14.79 -15.88 4.46
C LEU A 44 15.29 -14.90 3.42
N TYR A 45 15.47 -15.40 2.20
CA TYR A 45 15.88 -14.58 1.07
C TYR A 45 14.66 -14.03 0.34
N HIS A 46 14.73 -12.74 0.02
CA HIS A 46 13.80 -12.04 -0.86
C HIS A 46 14.35 -12.11 -2.29
N GLY A 47 13.63 -12.80 -3.17
CA GLY A 47 13.99 -12.92 -4.58
C GLY A 47 13.55 -11.71 -5.39
N THR A 48 14.43 -11.20 -6.24
CA THR A 48 14.12 -10.25 -7.31
C THR A 48 14.37 -10.97 -8.64
N TYR A 49 13.41 -10.94 -9.56
CA TYR A 49 13.50 -11.69 -10.81
C TYR A 49 13.52 -10.76 -12.04
N ASP A 50 14.31 -11.12 -13.06
CA ASP A 50 14.47 -10.34 -14.29
C ASP A 50 13.17 -10.19 -15.12
N ASP A 51 12.15 -11.01 -14.82
CA ASP A 51 10.83 -10.95 -15.46
C ASP A 51 9.88 -9.91 -14.84
N GLY A 52 10.35 -9.14 -13.85
CA GLY A 52 9.56 -8.13 -13.15
C GLY A 52 8.78 -8.68 -11.96
N THR A 53 8.99 -9.94 -11.57
CA THR A 53 8.33 -10.56 -10.42
C THR A 53 9.21 -10.53 -9.16
N GLY A 54 8.58 -10.76 -8.00
CA GLY A 54 9.27 -10.81 -6.71
C GLY A 54 9.37 -9.46 -6.00
N CYS A 55 10.27 -9.40 -5.01
CA CYS A 55 10.50 -8.21 -4.19
C CYS A 55 11.15 -7.09 -5.02
N GLY A 56 10.91 -5.83 -4.65
CA GLY A 56 11.50 -4.66 -5.33
C GLY A 56 10.66 -4.11 -6.48
N HIS A 57 9.64 -4.83 -6.91
CA HIS A 57 8.69 -4.42 -7.93
C HIS A 57 7.38 -4.00 -7.27
N ALA A 58 7.08 -2.69 -7.23
CA ALA A 58 5.82 -2.27 -6.58
C ALA A 58 4.55 -2.64 -7.33
N ASP A 59 4.65 -3.03 -8.61
CA ASP A 59 3.52 -3.61 -9.33
C ASP A 59 3.03 -4.90 -8.64
N ASN A 60 3.92 -5.56 -7.88
CA ASN A 60 3.61 -6.75 -7.09
C ASN A 60 3.12 -6.41 -5.68
N GLN A 61 3.12 -5.15 -5.23
CA GLN A 61 2.65 -4.75 -3.90
C GLN A 61 1.78 -3.49 -4.01
N VAL A 62 0.48 -3.71 -4.07
CA VAL A 62 -0.50 -2.68 -4.39
C VAL A 62 -1.25 -2.26 -3.15
N ILE A 63 -1.24 -0.96 -2.83
CA ILE A 63 -2.08 -0.38 -1.78
C ILE A 63 -3.42 0.04 -2.41
N ARG A 64 -4.50 -0.53 -1.90
CA ARG A 64 -5.87 -0.27 -2.34
C ARG A 64 -6.64 0.42 -1.25
N ASP A 65 -7.19 1.56 -1.57
CA ASP A 65 -8.24 2.18 -0.79
C ASP A 65 -9.50 1.32 -0.82
N ILE A 66 -10.00 0.94 0.35
CA ILE A 66 -11.21 0.12 0.48
C ILE A 66 -12.38 0.91 1.06
N SER A 67 -12.14 2.00 1.79
CA SER A 67 -13.19 2.82 2.40
C SER A 67 -12.62 4.08 3.03
N HIS A 68 -12.88 5.25 2.45
CA HIS A 68 -12.73 6.57 3.09
C HIS A 68 -11.48 6.72 3.99
N GLY A 69 -10.30 6.54 3.42
CA GLY A 69 -9.03 6.70 4.12
C GLY A 69 -8.56 5.44 4.85
N VAL A 70 -9.24 4.31 4.66
CA VAL A 70 -8.81 2.98 5.08
C VAL A 70 -8.29 2.21 3.87
N PHE A 71 -7.07 1.71 4.00
CA PHE A 71 -6.31 1.06 2.94
C PHE A 71 -6.01 -0.38 3.32
N ALA A 72 -6.10 -1.27 2.34
CA ALA A 72 -5.57 -2.62 2.36
C ALA A 72 -4.37 -2.68 1.42
N MET A 73 -3.50 -3.67 1.60
CA MET A 73 -2.44 -3.97 0.65
C MET A 73 -2.60 -5.41 0.18
N ARG A 74 -2.12 -5.69 -1.03
CA ARG A 74 -2.09 -7.03 -1.60
C ARG A 74 -0.75 -7.25 -2.27
N GLU A 75 -0.19 -8.45 -2.11
CA GLU A 75 0.99 -8.87 -2.86
C GLU A 75 0.53 -9.73 -4.04
N GLU A 76 0.76 -9.24 -5.26
CA GLU A 76 0.45 -9.93 -6.51
C GLU A 76 1.73 -10.60 -7.01
N ASP A 77 1.74 -11.92 -7.17
CA ASP A 77 2.96 -12.67 -7.55
C ASP A 77 3.27 -12.64 -9.06
N GLY A 78 2.38 -12.07 -9.86
CA GLY A 78 2.46 -12.06 -11.32
C GLY A 78 2.03 -13.37 -12.00
N PHE A 79 1.72 -14.42 -11.22
CA PHE A 79 1.30 -15.75 -11.68
C PHE A 79 -0.16 -16.09 -11.32
N GLY A 80 -0.87 -15.15 -10.69
CA GLY A 80 -2.31 -15.24 -10.42
C GLY A 80 -2.64 -15.72 -9.00
N GLU A 81 -1.65 -15.80 -8.11
CA GLU A 81 -1.88 -15.86 -6.67
C GLU A 81 -1.70 -14.48 -6.07
N ASP A 82 -2.73 -14.03 -5.37
CA ASP A 82 -2.68 -12.78 -4.66
C ASP A 82 -2.72 -13.07 -3.16
N TYR A 83 -1.75 -12.55 -2.43
CA TYR A 83 -1.63 -12.76 -0.99
C TYR A 83 -2.19 -11.56 -0.23
N ASP A 84 -3.11 -11.85 0.70
CA ASP A 84 -3.49 -10.89 1.73
C ASP A 84 -2.28 -10.66 2.64
N VAL A 85 -1.96 -9.40 2.90
CA VAL A 85 -0.84 -9.03 3.78
C VAL A 85 -1.35 -8.44 5.08
N LEU A 86 -0.53 -8.57 6.12
CA LEU A 86 -0.70 -7.81 7.35
C LEU A 86 0.35 -6.70 7.38
N MET A 87 -0.05 -5.50 7.77
CA MET A 87 0.74 -4.28 7.71
C MET A 87 0.86 -3.61 9.08
N THR A 88 1.90 -2.82 9.26
CA THR A 88 2.10 -1.96 10.41
C THR A 88 3.03 -0.79 10.07
N ARG A 89 3.06 0.21 10.95
CA ARG A 89 4.05 1.31 10.96
C ARG A 89 5.20 1.06 11.95
N ASP A 90 5.11 -0.03 12.70
CA ASP A 90 6.14 -0.42 13.66
C ASP A 90 7.29 -1.16 12.95
N GLN A 91 8.50 -0.59 13.03
CA GLN A 91 9.72 -1.17 12.45
C GLN A 91 10.12 -2.54 12.99
N SER A 92 9.47 -3.01 14.06
CA SER A 92 9.66 -4.33 14.66
C SER A 92 8.55 -5.31 14.25
N TRP A 93 7.76 -4.97 13.23
CA TRP A 93 6.62 -5.75 12.73
C TRP A 93 5.60 -6.13 13.82
N GLN A 94 5.41 -5.25 14.80
CA GLN A 94 4.41 -5.42 15.86
C GLN A 94 3.08 -4.78 15.46
N ASN A 95 1.99 -5.24 16.06
CA ASN A 95 0.64 -4.70 15.85
C ASN A 95 0.19 -4.77 14.38
N LEU A 96 0.54 -5.86 13.71
CA LEU A 96 0.15 -6.15 12.33
C LEU A 96 -1.38 -6.22 12.17
N THR A 97 -1.89 -5.61 11.11
CA THR A 97 -3.33 -5.48 10.80
C THR A 97 -3.55 -5.60 9.30
N SER A 98 -4.71 -6.11 8.87
CA SER A 98 -5.06 -6.22 7.44
C SER A 98 -5.37 -4.88 6.79
N THR A 99 -5.52 -3.81 7.59
CA THR A 99 -5.81 -2.46 7.08
C THR A 99 -5.06 -1.38 7.85
N LEU A 100 -4.76 -0.28 7.17
CA LEU A 100 -4.21 0.95 7.76
C LEU A 100 -5.10 2.13 7.40
N SER A 101 -5.25 3.10 8.30
CA SER A 101 -5.85 4.38 7.97
C SER A 101 -4.79 5.45 7.69
N ASP A 102 -5.20 6.52 6.99
CA ASP A 102 -4.45 7.77 6.83
C ASP A 102 -3.04 7.58 6.25
N VAL A 103 -2.85 6.57 5.39
CA VAL A 103 -1.57 6.33 4.71
C VAL A 103 -1.18 7.59 3.93
N GLN A 104 0.08 8.00 4.08
CA GLN A 104 0.63 9.18 3.43
C GLN A 104 1.72 8.80 2.44
N LEU A 105 1.99 9.70 1.50
CA LEU A 105 3.19 9.59 0.66
C LEU A 105 4.46 9.67 1.50
N ASP A 106 5.50 9.00 1.00
CA ASP A 106 6.81 8.86 1.65
C ASP A 106 6.81 8.13 3.00
N GLU A 107 5.66 7.65 3.45
CA GLU A 107 5.53 6.83 4.65
C GLU A 107 6.19 5.45 4.42
N THR A 108 6.93 4.95 5.42
CA THR A 108 7.41 3.57 5.41
C THR A 108 6.39 2.65 6.03
N ILE A 109 5.93 1.66 5.26
CA ILE A 109 5.05 0.60 5.74
C ILE A 109 5.85 -0.69 5.83
N TYR A 110 5.59 -1.45 6.90
CA TYR A 110 6.13 -2.77 7.15
C TYR A 110 5.02 -3.78 6.97
N TRP A 111 5.25 -4.88 6.27
CA TRP A 111 4.23 -5.91 6.09
C TRP A 111 4.81 -7.31 6.12
N THR A 112 3.93 -8.30 6.20
CA THR A 112 4.28 -9.71 6.12
C THR A 112 3.44 -10.42 5.08
N THR A 113 4.07 -11.26 4.26
CA THR A 113 3.39 -12.31 3.50
C THR A 113 3.61 -13.64 4.17
N THR A 114 2.59 -14.49 4.14
CA THR A 114 2.68 -15.87 4.62
C THR A 114 2.37 -16.80 3.46
N SER A 115 3.16 -17.88 3.34
CA SER A 115 2.95 -18.89 2.32
C SER A 115 1.54 -19.47 2.40
N SER A 116 1.02 -19.95 1.27
CA SER A 116 -0.33 -20.52 1.18
C SER A 116 -0.57 -21.71 2.15
N ASP A 117 0.50 -22.41 2.54
CA ASP A 117 0.48 -23.50 3.52
C ASP A 117 0.67 -23.02 4.99
N GLY A 118 0.89 -21.73 5.22
CA GLY A 118 1.09 -21.15 6.55
C GLY A 118 2.46 -21.44 7.18
N SER A 119 3.38 -22.09 6.47
CA SER A 119 4.66 -22.56 7.05
C SER A 119 5.73 -21.49 7.13
N THR A 120 5.66 -20.48 6.27
CA THR A 120 6.73 -19.52 6.05
C THR A 120 6.18 -18.10 6.03
N THR A 121 6.80 -17.20 6.77
CA THR A 121 6.43 -15.78 6.80
C THR A 121 7.65 -14.93 6.42
N TRP A 122 7.48 -14.10 5.40
CA TRP A 122 8.46 -13.10 4.98
C TRP A 122 8.12 -11.74 5.59
N TYR A 123 9.13 -10.98 5.97
CA TYR A 123 8.99 -9.66 6.55
C TYR A 123 9.53 -8.63 5.57
N HIS A 124 8.68 -7.67 5.22
CA HIS A 124 8.95 -6.69 4.19
C HIS A 124 8.86 -5.28 4.75
N LYS A 125 9.47 -4.34 4.03
CA LYS A 125 9.30 -2.90 4.25
C LYS A 125 9.44 -2.16 2.93
N GLY A 126 8.89 -0.97 2.85
CA GLY A 126 8.94 -0.14 1.65
C GLY A 126 8.35 1.23 1.88
N GLN A 127 8.53 2.13 0.92
CA GLN A 127 8.02 3.50 0.97
C GLN A 127 6.81 3.69 0.04
N VAL A 128 5.80 4.42 0.51
CA VAL A 128 4.57 4.72 -0.25
C VAL A 128 4.82 5.78 -1.32
N GLU A 129 4.43 5.49 -2.56
CA GLU A 129 4.64 6.35 -3.75
C GLU A 129 3.38 6.50 -4.62
N THR A 130 3.27 7.58 -5.41
CA THR A 130 2.08 7.91 -6.26
C THR A 130 2.07 7.29 -7.66
N THR A 131 3.14 6.63 -8.13
CA THR A 131 3.27 6.22 -9.55
C THR A 131 4.08 4.94 -9.71
N SER A 132 3.83 4.16 -10.76
CA SER A 132 4.53 2.91 -11.14
C SER A 132 6.02 3.04 -11.52
N ASN A 133 6.68 4.15 -11.18
CA ASN A 133 8.14 4.32 -11.31
C ASN A 133 8.94 3.51 -10.28
N VAL A 134 8.27 2.62 -9.56
CA VAL A 134 8.85 1.85 -8.44
C VAL A 134 9.48 0.53 -8.88
N ASN A 135 9.67 0.31 -10.18
CA ASN A 135 10.53 -0.76 -10.69
C ASN A 135 11.99 -0.40 -10.42
N ARG A 136 12.39 -0.54 -9.15
CA ARG A 136 13.74 -0.29 -8.67
C ARG A 136 14.55 -1.58 -8.87
N SER A 137 14.97 -1.83 -10.12
CA SER A 137 15.88 -2.92 -10.49
C SER A 137 17.36 -2.52 -10.40
#